data_AF-A0A2E0LZG4-F1
#
_entry.id   AF-A0A2E0LZG4-F1
#
_cell.length_a   1.000
_cell.length_b   1.000
_cell.length_c   1.000
_cell.angle_alpha   90.00
_cell.angle_beta   90.00
_cell.angle_gamma   90.00
#
_symmetry.space_group_name_H-M   'P 1'
#
loop_
_entity.id
_entity.type
_entity.pdbx_description
1 polymer ?
#
loop_
_entity_poly.entity_id
_entity_poly.type
_entity_poly.pdbx_seq_one_letter_code
_entity_poly.pdbx_strand_id
1 'polypeptide(L)'
;MARFLDSYPEACPIPRPPEPGDVAERLPELSRKTLGIALGREASAGYRWVVQGGRTSPILNRLLLILSIHLDEQGTSKAWQEWQSLVSTEATARGIENIWRSGSWRHKPANDG
;
A
#
# COMPACT_ATOMS: atom_id res chain seq x y z
N MET A 1 3.65 26.14 -9.68
CA MET A 1 2.66 25.54 -8.74
C MET A 1 3.26 24.43 -7.88
N ALA A 2 3.86 23.36 -8.42
CA ALA A 2 4.52 22.33 -7.59
C ALA A 2 5.62 22.89 -6.65
N ARG A 3 6.53 23.71 -7.20
CA ARG A 3 7.59 24.39 -6.41
C ARG A 3 7.07 25.31 -5.30
N PHE A 4 5.84 25.83 -5.45
CA PHE A 4 5.22 26.67 -4.42
C PHE A 4 4.80 25.82 -3.22
N LEU A 5 4.18 24.67 -3.45
CA LEU A 5 3.83 23.72 -2.38
C LEU A 5 5.06 23.10 -1.72
N ASP A 6 6.17 22.95 -2.46
CA ASP A 6 7.44 22.52 -1.87
C ASP A 6 8.02 23.57 -0.91
N SER A 7 7.80 24.85 -1.23
CA SER A 7 8.32 25.99 -0.45
C SER A 7 7.40 26.41 0.70
N TYR A 8 6.09 26.13 0.58
CA TYR A 8 5.05 26.43 1.56
C TYR A 8 4.18 25.18 1.82
N PRO A 9 4.77 24.11 2.38
CA PRO A 9 4.05 22.86 2.62
C PRO A 9 2.84 23.03 3.56
N GLU A 10 2.89 24.00 4.46
CA GLU A 10 1.80 24.37 5.36
C GLU A 10 0.59 24.97 4.64
N ALA A 11 0.78 25.53 3.43
CA ALA A 11 -0.30 26.04 2.60
C ALA A 11 -1.06 24.91 1.87
N CYS A 12 -0.54 23.67 1.92
CA CYS A 12 -1.21 22.52 1.32
C CYS A 12 -2.22 21.93 2.33
N PRO A 13 -3.54 21.99 2.06
CA PRO A 13 -4.53 21.42 2.96
C PRO A 13 -4.51 19.88 2.98
N ILE A 14 -3.80 19.26 2.03
CA ILE A 14 -3.61 17.81 1.96
C ILE A 14 -2.23 17.50 2.54
N PRO A 15 -2.13 16.69 3.61
CA PRO A 15 -0.86 16.27 4.16
C PRO A 15 0.02 15.58 3.10
N ARG A 16 1.34 15.77 3.21
CA ARG A 16 2.26 15.02 2.36
C ARG A 16 2.16 13.53 2.69
N PRO A 17 2.01 12.66 1.67
CA PRO A 17 2.02 11.23 1.89
C PRO A 17 3.40 10.79 2.41
N PRO A 18 3.48 9.81 3.31
CA PRO A 18 4.75 9.24 3.73
C PRO A 18 5.40 8.45 2.58
N GLU A 19 6.71 8.24 2.66
CA GLU A 19 7.39 7.36 1.74
C GLU A 19 7.02 5.89 2.03
N PRO A 20 7.05 5.00 1.01
CA PRO A 20 6.77 3.57 1.23
C PRO A 20 7.67 2.92 2.29
N GLY A 21 8.92 3.39 2.42
CA GLY A 21 9.86 2.94 3.43
C GLY A 21 9.40 3.25 4.85
N ASP A 22 8.93 4.48 5.09
CA ASP A 22 8.45 4.93 6.41
C ASP A 22 7.28 4.05 6.90
N VAL A 23 6.34 3.74 6.00
CA VAL A 23 5.21 2.85 6.33
C VAL A 23 5.69 1.41 6.57
N ALA A 24 6.68 0.93 5.82
CA ALA A 24 7.24 -0.41 6.00
C ALA A 24 7.96 -0.55 7.35
N GLU A 25 8.67 0.48 7.80
CA GLU A 25 9.37 0.48 9.11
C GLU A 25 8.40 0.43 10.28
N ARG A 26 7.20 0.99 10.13
CA ARG A 26 6.12 0.88 11.12
C ARG A 26 5.51 -0.52 11.20
N LEU A 27 5.77 -1.37 10.21
CA LEU A 27 5.23 -2.73 10.07
C LEU A 27 6.37 -3.75 9.89
N PRO A 28 7.33 -3.84 10.83
CA PRO A 28 8.60 -4.54 10.62
C PRO A 28 8.45 -6.06 10.45
N GLU A 29 7.40 -6.64 11.04
CA GLU A 29 7.08 -8.06 10.91
C GLU A 29 6.53 -8.43 9.51
N LEU A 30 6.25 -7.43 8.66
CA LEU A 30 5.71 -7.66 7.33
C LEU A 30 6.80 -7.72 6.28
N SER A 31 6.69 -8.75 5.44
CA SER A 31 7.49 -8.78 4.22
C SER A 31 7.11 -7.62 3.29
N ARG A 32 8.09 -7.10 2.56
CA ARG A 32 7.86 -6.11 1.48
C ARG A 32 6.89 -6.63 0.42
N LYS A 33 6.86 -7.96 0.22
CA LYS A 33 5.85 -8.62 -0.62
C LYS A 33 4.44 -8.34 -0.10
N THR A 34 4.22 -8.51 1.20
CA THR A 34 2.93 -8.24 1.84
C THR A 34 2.50 -6.79 1.65
N LEU A 35 3.42 -5.83 1.78
CA LEU A 35 3.14 -4.42 1.54
C LEU A 35 2.68 -4.15 0.10
N GLY A 36 3.36 -4.74 -0.90
CA GLY A 36 2.97 -4.62 -2.31
C GLY A 36 1.53 -5.11 -2.56
N ILE A 37 1.19 -6.27 -1.98
CA ILE A 37 -0.15 -6.85 -2.06
C ILE A 37 -1.18 -5.97 -1.36
N ALA A 38 -0.90 -5.54 -0.13
CA ALA A 38 -1.84 -4.77 0.66
C ALA A 38 -2.15 -3.39 0.06
N LEU A 39 -1.29 -2.89 -0.83
CA LEU A 39 -1.47 -1.63 -1.56
C LEU A 39 -1.98 -1.84 -2.99
N GLY A 40 -2.58 -3.00 -3.28
CA GLY A 40 -3.29 -3.23 -4.55
C GLY A 40 -2.40 -3.60 -5.73
N ARG A 41 -1.14 -4.01 -5.51
CA ARG A 41 -0.18 -4.35 -6.58
C ARG A 41 0.42 -5.74 -6.39
N GLU A 42 1.21 -6.18 -7.37
CA GLU A 42 1.93 -7.45 -7.28
C GLU A 42 3.01 -7.43 -6.18
N ALA A 43 3.35 -8.62 -5.68
CA ALA A 43 4.34 -8.83 -4.62
C ALA A 43 5.67 -8.08 -4.84
N SER A 44 6.17 -8.05 -6.07
CA SER A 44 7.46 -7.42 -6.39
C SER A 44 7.42 -5.89 -6.29
N ALA A 45 6.24 -5.28 -6.31
CA ALA A 45 6.09 -3.82 -6.24
C ALA A 45 6.61 -3.26 -4.91
N GLY A 46 6.33 -3.94 -3.79
CA GLY A 46 6.79 -3.47 -2.48
C GLY A 46 8.31 -3.42 -2.34
N TYR A 47 9.02 -4.38 -2.95
CA TYR A 47 10.49 -4.32 -3.02
C TYR A 47 10.96 -3.12 -3.84
N ARG A 48 10.36 -2.88 -5.01
CA ARG A 48 10.72 -1.73 -5.87
C ARG A 48 10.52 -0.40 -5.15
N TRP A 49 9.43 -0.25 -4.41
CA TRP A 49 9.14 0.98 -3.68
C TRP A 49 10.09 1.20 -2.50
N VAL A 50 10.30 0.19 -1.66
CA VAL A 50 11.07 0.33 -0.41
C VAL A 50 12.58 0.32 -0.64
N VAL A 51 13.08 -0.49 -1.59
CA VAL A 51 14.52 -0.71 -1.76
C VAL A 51 15.09 0.05 -2.95
N GLN A 52 14.35 0.11 -4.06
CA GLN A 52 14.85 0.69 -5.30
C GLN A 52 14.45 2.17 -5.48
N GLY A 53 13.74 2.76 -4.51
CA GLY A 53 13.20 4.12 -4.63
C GLY A 53 12.25 4.28 -5.82
N GLY A 54 11.54 3.21 -6.18
CA GLY A 54 10.67 3.18 -7.34
C GLY A 54 9.55 4.22 -7.23
N ARG A 55 9.28 4.93 -8.33
CA ARG A 55 8.24 5.97 -8.36
C ARG A 55 6.89 5.45 -7.89
N THR A 56 6.28 6.21 -6.99
CA THR A 56 4.92 5.99 -6.53
C THR A 56 3.92 6.69 -7.45
N SER A 57 2.72 6.11 -7.59
CA SER A 57 1.61 6.73 -8.33
C SER A 57 0.76 7.58 -7.38
N PRO A 58 -0.03 8.57 -7.87
CA PRO A 58 -0.91 9.36 -7.01
C PRO A 58 -1.88 8.53 -6.17
N ILE A 59 -2.41 7.43 -6.73
CA ILE A 59 -3.27 6.50 -6.00
C ILE A 59 -2.50 5.81 -4.86
N LEU A 60 -1.28 5.34 -5.14
CA LEU A 60 -0.43 4.72 -4.13
C LEU A 60 -0.10 5.69 -2.99
N ASN A 61 0.25 6.93 -3.32
CA ASN A 61 0.49 7.98 -2.34
C ASN A 61 -0.71 8.19 -1.41
N ARG A 62 -1.92 8.17 -1.98
CA ARG A 62 -3.14 8.29 -1.18
C ARG A 62 -3.38 7.07 -0.29
N LEU A 63 -3.10 5.86 -0.78
CA LEU A 63 -3.21 4.64 0.04
C LEU A 63 -2.18 4.64 1.18
N LEU A 64 -0.94 5.07 0.93
CA LEU A 64 0.11 5.20 1.95
C LEU A 64 -0.29 6.21 3.03
N LEU A 65 -0.84 7.36 2.62
CA LEU A 65 -1.33 8.37 3.55
C LEU A 65 -2.48 7.83 4.42
N ILE A 66 -3.49 7.19 3.82
CA ILE A 66 -4.64 6.62 4.55
C ILE A 66 -4.17 5.53 5.51
N LEU A 67 -3.30 4.63 5.06
CA LEU A 67 -2.76 3.57 5.90
C LEU A 67 -1.97 4.15 7.08
N SER A 68 -1.12 5.16 6.84
CA SER A 68 -0.37 5.83 7.91
C SER A 68 -1.28 6.45 8.95
N ILE A 69 -2.30 7.22 8.53
CA ILE A 69 -3.28 7.81 9.44
C ILE A 69 -3.98 6.73 10.25
N HIS A 70 -4.41 5.64 9.60
CA HIS A 70 -5.09 4.53 10.27
C HIS A 70 -4.20 3.86 11.33
N LEU A 71 -2.92 3.66 11.00
CA LEU A 71 -1.91 3.13 11.93
C LEU A 71 -1.69 4.07 13.14
N ASP A 72 -1.74 5.39 12.93
CA ASP A 72 -1.62 6.39 14.00
C ASP A 72 -2.85 6.41 14.92
N GLU A 73 -4.05 6.30 14.34
CA GLU A 73 -5.31 6.41 15.09
C GLU A 73 -5.68 5.14 15.88
N GLN A 74 -5.45 3.95 15.30
CA GLN A 74 -5.89 2.68 15.90
C GLN A 74 -4.75 1.88 16.55
N GLY A 75 -3.50 2.31 16.35
CA GLY A 75 -2.30 1.56 16.68
C GLY A 75 -2.01 0.45 15.66
N THR A 76 -0.72 0.16 15.49
CA THR A 76 -0.18 -0.69 14.41
C THR A 76 -0.90 -2.03 14.24
N SER A 77 -1.08 -2.79 15.33
CA SER A 77 -1.63 -4.16 15.26
C SER A 77 -3.08 -4.17 14.77
N LYS A 78 -3.94 -3.35 15.39
CA LYS A 78 -5.37 -3.28 15.06
C LYS A 78 -5.59 -2.72 13.66
N ALA A 79 -4.94 -1.59 13.34
CA ALA A 79 -5.03 -0.97 12.03
C ALA A 79 -4.63 -1.93 10.90
N TRP A 80 -3.54 -2.66 11.11
CA TRP A 80 -3.05 -3.60 10.11
C TRP A 80 -4.00 -4.79 9.92
N GLN A 81 -4.53 -5.36 11.00
CA GLN A 81 -5.51 -6.45 10.93
C GLN A 81 -6.77 -6.04 10.15
N GLU A 82 -7.29 -4.83 10.42
CA GLU A 82 -8.44 -4.28 9.70
C GLU A 82 -8.13 -4.06 8.21
N TRP A 83 -6.94 -3.52 7.91
CA TRP A 83 -6.48 -3.34 6.54
C TRP A 83 -6.38 -4.66 5.77
N GLN A 84 -5.82 -5.70 6.40
CA GLN A 84 -5.73 -7.04 5.81
C GLN A 84 -7.12 -7.64 5.55
N SER A 85 -8.06 -7.42 6.47
CA SER A 85 -9.45 -7.84 6.31
C SER A 85 -10.06 -7.19 5.07
N LEU A 86 -9.94 -5.86 4.94
CA LEU A 86 -10.44 -5.11 3.78
C LEU A 86 -9.83 -5.60 2.46
N VAL A 87 -8.50 -5.79 2.44
CA VAL A 87 -7.79 -6.33 1.26
C VAL A 87 -8.31 -7.71 0.87
N SER A 88 -8.59 -8.57 1.86
CA SER A 88 -9.11 -9.92 1.61
C SER A 88 -10.56 -9.88 1.10
N THR A 89 -11.41 -9.02 1.66
CA THR A 89 -12.77 -8.79 1.19
C THR A 89 -12.80 -8.31 -0.26
N GLU A 90 -11.97 -7.32 -0.60
CA GLU A 90 -11.86 -6.79 -1.95
C GLU A 90 -11.34 -7.83 -2.95
N ALA A 91 -10.37 -8.65 -2.54
CA ALA A 91 -9.87 -9.75 -3.35
C ALA A 91 -10.97 -10.77 -3.68
N THR A 92 -11.73 -11.20 -2.67
CA THR A 92 -12.85 -12.12 -2.84
C THR A 92 -13.92 -11.55 -3.77
N ALA A 93 -14.25 -10.25 -3.64
CA ALA A 93 -15.20 -9.57 -4.52
C ALA A 93 -14.74 -9.55 -5.99
N ARG A 94 -13.43 -9.68 -6.25
CA ARG A 94 -12.82 -9.77 -7.59
C ARG A 94 -12.59 -11.21 -8.06
N GLY A 95 -13.06 -12.21 -7.33
CA GLY A 95 -12.86 -13.62 -7.64
C GLY A 95 -11.47 -14.16 -7.29
N ILE A 96 -10.69 -13.44 -6.48
CA ILE A 96 -9.37 -13.88 -6.02
C ILE A 96 -9.52 -14.52 -4.63
N GLU A 97 -9.56 -15.85 -4.59
CA GLU A 97 -9.84 -16.62 -3.37
C GLU A 97 -8.81 -16.39 -2.25
N ASN A 98 -7.53 -16.23 -2.59
CA ASN A 98 -6.49 -15.88 -1.62
C ASN A 98 -5.42 -14.97 -2.24
N ILE A 99 -5.57 -13.66 -2.05
CA ILE A 99 -4.65 -12.65 -2.60
C ILE A 99 -3.23 -12.77 -2.03
N TRP A 100 -3.11 -13.12 -0.75
CA TRP A 100 -1.82 -13.27 -0.06
C TRP A 100 -1.00 -14.45 -0.62
N ARG A 101 -1.69 -15.52 -1.03
CA ARG A 101 -1.09 -16.67 -1.71
C ARG A 101 -0.82 -16.39 -3.19
N SER A 102 -1.78 -15.80 -3.92
CA SER A 102 -1.64 -15.55 -5.37
C SER A 102 -0.52 -14.56 -5.70
N GLY A 103 -0.25 -13.59 -4.81
CA GLY A 103 0.83 -12.63 -4.98
C GLY A 103 0.59 -11.58 -6.07
N SER A 104 -0.63 -11.45 -6.60
CA SER A 104 -0.98 -10.47 -7.62
C SER A 104 -2.49 -10.21 -7.68
N TRP A 105 -2.85 -8.93 -7.85
CA TRP A 105 -4.24 -8.50 -8.12
C TRP A 105 -4.67 -8.69 -9.56
N ARG A 106 -3.79 -9.18 -10.44
CA ARG A 106 -4.15 -9.53 -11.81
C ARG A 106 -4.73 -10.94 -11.82
N HIS A 107 -5.93 -11.09 -12.36
CA HIS A 107 -6.51 -12.39 -12.64
C HIS A 107 -5.60 -13.12 -13.65
N LYS A 108 -5.12 -14.31 -13.32
CA LYS A 108 -4.56 -15.21 -14.34
C LYS A 108 -5.74 -15.91 -14.98
N PRO A 109 -5.98 -15.80 -16.29
CA PRO A 109 -6.93 -16.70 -16.93
C PRO A 109 -6.49 -18.14 -16.64
N ALA A 110 -7.46 -19.05 -16.45
CA ALA A 110 -7.15 -20.47 -16.42
C ALA A 110 -6.40 -20.80 -17.73
N ASN A 111 -5.23 -21.43 -17.62
CA ASN A 111 -4.60 -22.00 -18.79
C ASN A 111 -5.50 -23.16 -19.21
N ASP A 112 -6.30 -22.95 -20.26
CA ASP A 112 -6.91 -24.03 -21.02
C ASP A 112 -5.79 -24.62 -21.89
N GLY A 113 -5.06 -25.58 -21.33
CA GLY A 113 -3.99 -26.33 -22.00
C GLY A 113 -4.21 -27.82 -21.85
#